data_AF-A0A0P6Y4G7-F1
#
_entry.id   AF-A0A0P6Y4G7-F1
#
_cell.length_a   1.000
_cell.length_b   1.000
_cell.length_c   1.000
_cell.angle_alpha   90.00
_cell.angle_beta   90.00
_cell.angle_gamma   90.00
#
_symmetry.space_group_name_H-M   'P 1'
#
loop_
_entity.id
_entity.type
_entity.pdbx_description
1 polymer ?
#
loop_
_entity_poly.entity_id
_entity_poly.type
_entity_poly.pdbx_seq_one_letter_code
_entity_poly.pdbx_strand_id
1 'polypeptide(L)'
;MNRKRSLYVGFIIIGLVALACNLPVGGGGPTAVPTPNATLTALFALLTPQATTPPPVIASPTLPPPTAVPPTPTTAAASPTAVLPTPTLTATPLLRTGGSFKAVYFSQPPKLDGIWDEWPGSAYSCENVVFGAKERKNREDLGCSFRVGWDGNYLYVAYKIYDDVYVQNASGADLYKGDSVEILFDADLYGDWGSQVLSGDDYQLGISLGRPDPEGAKDVYLWFPRSKAGARDDVKVAVAAQDGLYRVEVAVPWSLFGIKPASGQQYGFAVSVSDNDKPGENVQQSMVSSAPFRRLTDPTTWGILTLTR
;
A
#
# COMPACT_ATOMS: atom_id res chain seq x y z
N MET A 1 -58.37 -21.09 37.72
CA MET A 1 -58.02 -21.12 39.15
C MET A 1 -57.57 -22.54 39.50
N ASN A 2 -56.27 -22.75 39.77
CA ASN A 2 -55.58 -23.85 40.51
C ASN A 2 -55.85 -25.32 40.07
N ARG A 3 -54.89 -26.22 39.79
CA ARG A 3 -53.55 -26.56 40.38
C ARG A 3 -52.90 -27.60 39.42
N LYS A 4 -51.74 -27.41 38.77
CA LYS A 4 -50.32 -27.66 39.16
C LYS A 4 -49.91 -29.09 39.63
N ARG A 5 -48.90 -29.64 38.91
CA ARG A 5 -47.78 -30.59 39.24
C ARG A 5 -48.06 -32.10 39.09
N SER A 6 -47.42 -32.88 38.19
CA SER A 6 -45.99 -33.21 37.93
C SER A 6 -45.43 -34.30 38.89
N LEU A 7 -45.05 -35.48 38.37
CA LEU A 7 -43.75 -36.20 38.57
C LEU A 7 -43.76 -37.71 38.15
N TYR A 8 -42.53 -38.23 37.92
CA TYR A 8 -42.02 -39.62 37.80
C TYR A 8 -41.92 -40.24 36.39
N VAL A 9 -40.74 -40.33 35.74
CA VAL A 9 -39.47 -41.12 35.98
C VAL A 9 -39.59 -42.59 35.55
N GLY A 10 -38.70 -43.01 34.63
CA GLY A 10 -38.48 -44.41 34.25
C GLY A 10 -37.27 -44.58 33.32
N PHE A 11 -36.10 -44.80 33.93
CA PHE A 11 -34.84 -45.30 33.33
C PHE A 11 -34.99 -46.77 32.89
N ILE A 12 -34.29 -47.20 31.82
CA ILE A 12 -33.85 -48.58 31.44
C ILE A 12 -33.26 -48.48 30.00
N ILE A 13 -32.15 -49.06 29.52
CA ILE A 13 -30.91 -49.71 30.01
C ILE A 13 -30.18 -50.19 28.73
N ILE A 14 -28.84 -50.04 28.64
CA ILE A 14 -27.78 -50.95 28.07
C ILE A 14 -28.00 -51.50 26.63
N GLY A 15 -27.10 -51.44 25.63
CA GLY A 15 -25.64 -51.55 25.56
C GLY A 15 -25.24 -52.75 24.65
N LEU A 16 -24.41 -52.56 23.61
CA LEU A 16 -23.73 -53.61 22.79
C LEU A 16 -22.74 -52.90 21.84
N VAL A 17 -21.43 -52.80 22.14
CA VAL A 17 -20.31 -53.78 22.02
C VAL A 17 -19.78 -53.96 20.57
N ALA A 18 -18.46 -53.77 20.49
CA ALA A 18 -17.51 -53.80 19.39
C ALA A 18 -17.42 -55.06 18.51
N LEU A 19 -16.76 -54.93 17.35
CA LEU A 19 -15.59 -55.69 16.83
C LEU A 19 -15.41 -55.30 15.33
N ALA A 20 -14.33 -54.67 14.86
CA ALA A 20 -12.92 -55.11 14.68
C ALA A 20 -12.61 -55.69 13.27
N CYS A 21 -11.40 -55.37 12.77
CA CYS A 21 -10.63 -55.92 11.64
C CYS A 21 -10.97 -55.36 10.23
N ASN A 22 -10.04 -55.01 9.32
CA ASN A 22 -8.61 -55.25 9.18
C ASN A 22 -8.00 -54.28 8.13
N LEU A 23 -6.75 -53.84 8.37
CA LEU A 23 -5.81 -53.29 7.37
C LEU A 23 -5.35 -54.39 6.38
N PRO A 24 -4.81 -54.00 5.20
CA PRO A 24 -3.36 -54.06 5.08
C PRO A 24 -2.69 -52.85 4.42
N VAL A 25 -1.49 -52.63 4.96
CA VAL A 25 -0.32 -51.84 4.59
C VAL A 25 0.06 -51.85 3.10
N GLY A 26 0.44 -50.66 2.61
CA GLY A 26 1.44 -50.40 1.55
C GLY A 26 1.69 -48.87 1.55
N GLY A 27 2.84 -48.33 1.88
CA GLY A 27 4.18 -48.67 1.39
C GLY A 27 4.57 -47.71 0.26
N GLY A 28 4.83 -46.43 0.58
CA GLY A 28 5.29 -45.42 -0.37
C GLY A 28 5.73 -44.15 0.36
N GLY A 29 7.00 -43.78 0.22
CA GLY A 29 7.68 -42.71 0.97
C GLY A 29 7.18 -41.29 0.68
N PRO A 30 7.79 -40.27 1.32
CA PRO A 30 7.33 -38.89 1.22
C PRO A 30 7.55 -38.36 -0.20
N THR A 31 6.46 -38.18 -0.96
CA THR A 31 6.50 -37.32 -2.14
C THR A 31 6.63 -35.89 -1.67
N ALA A 32 7.87 -35.39 -1.72
CA ALA A 32 8.18 -33.98 -1.58
C ALA A 32 7.35 -33.18 -2.58
N VAL A 33 6.49 -32.31 -2.06
CA VAL A 33 5.83 -31.26 -2.84
C VAL A 33 6.94 -30.32 -3.32
N PRO A 34 7.09 -30.07 -4.63
CA PRO A 34 8.08 -29.11 -5.11
C PRO A 34 7.63 -27.70 -4.70
N THR A 35 8.28 -27.15 -3.68
CA THR A 35 8.27 -25.72 -3.38
C THR A 35 8.90 -24.94 -4.55
N PRO A 36 8.26 -23.91 -5.12
CA PRO A 36 8.86 -23.07 -6.13
C PRO A 36 9.84 -22.09 -5.46
N ASN A 37 11.04 -22.57 -5.14
CA ASN A 37 12.11 -21.77 -4.57
C ASN A 37 13.44 -22.17 -5.23
N ALA A 38 13.61 -21.85 -6.52
CA ALA A 38 14.82 -22.22 -7.27
C ALA A 38 15.14 -21.29 -8.46
N THR A 39 14.98 -19.96 -8.31
CA THR A 39 15.38 -19.01 -9.37
C THR A 39 16.20 -17.81 -8.91
N LEU A 40 16.72 -17.78 -7.67
CA LEU A 40 17.55 -16.66 -7.19
C LEU A 40 19.03 -17.00 -6.91
N THR A 41 19.49 -18.22 -7.22
CA THR A 41 20.89 -18.63 -6.95
C THR A 41 21.80 -18.55 -8.19
N ALA A 42 21.39 -17.85 -9.25
CA ALA A 42 22.18 -17.73 -10.49
C ALA A 42 22.70 -16.31 -10.81
N LEU A 43 22.49 -15.31 -9.93
CA LEU A 43 23.04 -13.96 -10.13
C LEU A 43 24.28 -13.63 -9.29
N PHE A 44 24.75 -14.54 -8.44
CA PHE A 44 25.79 -14.24 -7.44
C PHE A 44 27.24 -14.57 -7.84
N ALA A 45 27.55 -14.67 -9.14
CA ALA A 45 28.89 -15.08 -9.60
C ALA A 45 29.61 -14.12 -10.57
N LEU A 46 29.17 -12.88 -10.75
CA LEU A 46 29.83 -11.92 -11.67
C LEU A 46 30.13 -10.56 -11.03
N LEU A 47 30.84 -10.55 -9.90
CA LEU A 47 31.48 -9.33 -9.37
C LEU A 47 32.92 -9.64 -8.98
N THR A 48 33.81 -9.62 -9.97
CA THR A 48 35.25 -9.43 -9.74
C THR A 48 35.51 -7.94 -9.45
N PRO A 49 36.28 -7.58 -8.42
CA PRO A 49 36.64 -6.18 -8.19
C PRO A 49 37.62 -5.71 -9.27
N GLN A 50 37.20 -4.72 -10.07
CA GLN A 50 38.07 -4.04 -11.02
C GLN A 50 38.93 -3.01 -10.28
N ALA A 51 40.25 -3.12 -10.43
CA ALA A 51 41.22 -2.19 -9.89
C ALA A 51 41.01 -0.78 -10.46
N THR A 52 40.93 0.23 -9.58
CA THR A 52 40.85 1.64 -9.94
C THR A 52 42.24 2.14 -10.33
N THR A 53 42.41 2.52 -11.60
CA THR A 53 43.55 3.31 -12.04
C THR A 53 43.34 4.78 -11.67
N PRO A 54 44.35 5.50 -11.15
CA PRO A 54 44.21 6.93 -10.86
C PRO A 54 44.17 7.75 -12.16
N PRO A 55 43.45 8.89 -12.18
CA PRO A 55 43.34 9.75 -13.35
C PRO A 55 44.68 10.44 -13.68
N PRO A 56 44.93 10.76 -14.97
CA PRO A 56 46.14 11.48 -15.37
C PRO A 56 46.14 12.93 -14.88
N VAL A 57 47.32 13.39 -14.44
CA VAL A 57 47.60 14.78 -14.05
C VAL A 57 47.60 15.65 -15.31
N ILE A 58 46.68 16.62 -15.37
CA ILE A 58 46.66 17.64 -16.43
C ILE A 58 47.64 18.75 -16.05
N ALA A 59 48.64 18.96 -16.91
CA ALA A 59 49.58 20.07 -16.80
C ALA A 59 48.89 21.42 -17.05
N SER A 60 49.15 22.39 -16.17
CA SER A 60 48.68 23.77 -16.29
C SER A 60 49.39 24.48 -17.46
N PRO A 61 48.67 25.20 -18.34
CA PRO A 61 49.33 26.07 -19.31
C PRO A 61 49.81 27.37 -18.66
N THR A 62 51.06 27.72 -18.95
CA THR A 62 51.74 28.97 -18.58
C THR A 62 51.08 30.17 -19.29
N LEU A 63 50.74 31.21 -18.53
CA LEU A 63 50.20 32.48 -19.05
C LEU A 63 51.26 33.25 -19.86
N PRO A 64 50.93 33.78 -21.07
CA PRO A 64 51.76 34.77 -21.75
C PRO A 64 51.63 36.18 -21.11
N PRO A 65 52.64 37.06 -21.31
CA PRO A 65 52.71 38.38 -20.69
C PRO A 65 51.65 39.37 -21.23
N PRO A 66 51.32 40.43 -20.48
CA PRO A 66 50.22 41.34 -20.81
C PRO A 66 50.56 42.23 -22.01
N THR A 67 49.75 42.13 -23.06
CA THR A 67 49.75 43.07 -24.19
C THR A 67 49.02 44.35 -23.81
N ALA A 68 49.61 45.49 -24.18
CA ALA A 68 49.11 46.84 -23.90
C ALA A 68 47.70 47.09 -24.46
N VAL A 69 46.86 47.76 -23.66
CA VAL A 69 45.49 48.18 -23.98
C VAL A 69 45.50 49.43 -24.87
N PRO A 70 44.85 49.44 -26.04
CA PRO A 70 44.56 50.67 -26.80
C PRO A 70 43.34 51.40 -26.22
N PRO A 71 43.24 52.74 -26.35
CA PRO A 71 42.14 53.51 -25.78
C PRO A 71 40.79 53.23 -26.46
N THR A 72 39.76 53.18 -25.63
CA THR A 72 38.35 53.00 -25.95
C THR A 72 37.82 54.03 -26.96
N PRO A 73 37.18 53.62 -28.06
CA PRO A 73 36.31 54.52 -28.81
C PRO A 73 34.96 54.65 -28.10
N THR A 74 34.61 55.89 -27.74
CA THR A 74 33.24 56.25 -27.36
C THR A 74 32.34 56.20 -28.59
N THR A 75 31.41 55.25 -28.65
CA THR A 75 30.36 55.24 -29.67
C THR A 75 29.01 54.83 -29.11
N ALA A 76 28.06 55.76 -29.28
CA ALA A 76 26.63 55.63 -29.54
C ALA A 76 25.78 54.69 -28.66
N ALA A 77 24.79 55.29 -27.98
CA ALA A 77 23.69 54.59 -27.32
C ALA A 77 22.96 53.66 -28.31
N ALA A 78 23.02 52.36 -28.05
CA ALA A 78 22.22 51.37 -28.75
C ALA A 78 20.76 51.45 -28.27
N SER A 79 19.83 51.56 -29.22
CA SER A 79 18.39 51.44 -28.97
C SER A 79 18.07 50.08 -28.32
N PRO A 80 17.06 50.01 -27.42
CA PRO A 80 16.72 48.76 -26.74
C PRO A 80 16.27 47.73 -27.78
N THR A 81 17.04 46.66 -27.91
CA THR A 81 16.63 45.48 -28.67
C THR A 81 15.51 44.81 -27.88
N ALA A 82 14.35 44.64 -28.52
CA ALA A 82 13.23 43.93 -27.92
C ALA A 82 13.69 42.52 -27.51
N VAL A 83 13.64 42.22 -26.21
CA VAL A 83 13.93 40.89 -25.66
C VAL A 83 12.85 39.95 -26.19
N LEU A 84 13.24 38.98 -27.03
CA LEU A 84 12.35 37.89 -27.43
C LEU A 84 11.85 37.20 -26.14
N PRO A 85 10.54 36.92 -25.98
CA PRO A 85 10.08 36.21 -24.79
C PRO A 85 10.80 34.86 -24.70
N THR A 86 11.52 34.65 -23.60
CA THR A 86 12.07 33.35 -23.24
C THR A 86 10.92 32.34 -23.25
N PRO A 87 11.03 31.21 -23.97
CA PRO A 87 9.99 30.19 -23.92
C PRO A 87 9.86 29.72 -22.47
N THR A 88 8.72 30.01 -21.84
CA THR A 88 8.34 29.43 -20.56
C THR A 88 8.22 27.93 -20.79
N LEU A 89 9.13 27.14 -20.20
CA LEU A 89 8.98 25.69 -20.15
C LEU A 89 7.73 25.39 -19.35
N THR A 90 6.62 25.13 -20.03
CA THR A 90 5.43 24.55 -19.40
C THR A 90 5.83 23.14 -18.96
N ALA A 91 6.10 22.97 -17.66
CA ALA A 91 6.37 21.66 -17.09
C ALA A 91 5.20 20.74 -17.43
N THR A 92 5.45 19.74 -18.27
CA THR A 92 4.45 18.71 -18.54
C THR A 92 4.25 17.94 -17.24
N PRO A 93 3.03 17.83 -16.72
CA PRO A 93 2.80 17.10 -15.48
C PRO A 93 3.27 15.66 -15.66
N LEU A 94 4.15 15.20 -14.77
CA LEU A 94 4.52 13.79 -14.70
C LEU A 94 3.30 13.00 -14.26
N LEU A 95 2.88 12.04 -15.08
CA LEU A 95 1.68 11.23 -14.86
C LEU A 95 2.08 9.79 -14.60
N ARG A 96 1.41 9.16 -13.63
CA ARG A 96 1.40 7.71 -13.45
C ARG A 96 0.07 7.13 -13.93
N THR A 97 0.08 5.88 -14.37
CA THR A 97 -1.12 5.16 -14.80
C THR A 97 -2.04 4.76 -13.64
N GLY A 98 -1.52 4.73 -12.40
CA GLY A 98 -2.29 4.40 -11.20
C GLY A 98 -3.22 5.52 -10.70
N GLY A 99 -3.26 6.68 -11.37
CA GLY A 99 -4.13 7.81 -11.05
C GLY A 99 -3.42 8.96 -10.34
N SER A 100 -4.18 10.00 -9.99
CA SER A 100 -3.68 11.17 -9.24
C SER A 100 -4.67 11.54 -8.15
N PHE A 101 -4.15 11.71 -6.93
CA PHE A 101 -4.91 11.90 -5.70
C PHE A 101 -4.36 13.13 -4.98
N LYS A 102 -5.26 13.88 -4.33
CA LYS A 102 -4.88 15.04 -3.51
C LYS A 102 -5.21 14.73 -2.07
N ALA A 103 -4.18 14.70 -1.22
CA ALA A 103 -4.36 14.73 0.22
C ALA A 103 -4.54 16.20 0.64
N VAL A 104 -5.70 16.54 1.18
CA VAL A 104 -5.95 17.90 1.66
C VAL A 104 -5.50 18.03 3.12
N TYR A 105 -4.95 19.19 3.47
CA TYR A 105 -4.43 19.48 4.81
C TYR A 105 -5.57 19.61 5.84
N PHE A 106 -5.41 18.90 6.96
CA PHE A 106 -6.25 18.99 8.15
C PHE A 106 -5.67 20.04 9.11
N SER A 107 -6.39 21.15 9.30
CA SER A 107 -6.05 22.16 10.31
C SER A 107 -6.32 21.68 11.73
N GLN A 108 -7.24 20.72 11.87
CA GLN A 108 -7.51 19.92 13.06
C GLN A 108 -7.59 18.45 12.62
N PRO A 109 -6.96 17.51 13.33
CA PRO A 109 -7.05 16.09 13.01
C PRO A 109 -8.52 15.63 12.88
N PRO A 110 -8.85 14.77 11.89
CA PRO A 110 -10.18 14.20 11.80
C PRO A 110 -10.45 13.30 13.00
N LYS A 111 -11.73 13.15 13.35
CA LYS A 111 -12.11 12.13 14.32
C LYS A 111 -12.12 10.79 13.59
N LEU A 112 -11.55 9.76 14.20
CA LEU A 112 -11.56 8.41 13.64
C LEU A 112 -12.81 7.67 14.14
N ASP A 113 -13.96 7.95 13.54
CA ASP A 113 -15.28 7.40 13.93
C ASP A 113 -16.13 6.87 12.76
N GLY A 114 -15.57 6.86 11.55
CA GLY A 114 -16.22 6.40 10.33
C GLY A 114 -17.14 7.45 9.70
N ILE A 115 -17.20 8.69 10.20
CA ILE A 115 -18.02 9.76 9.61
C ILE A 115 -17.14 10.62 8.71
N TRP A 116 -17.63 10.93 7.50
CA TRP A 116 -16.83 11.63 6.47
C TRP A 116 -17.13 13.13 6.40
N ASP A 117 -17.90 13.68 7.33
CA ASP A 117 -18.39 15.06 7.26
C ASP A 117 -17.25 16.06 7.40
N GLU A 118 -16.23 15.75 8.20
CA GLU A 118 -15.03 16.56 8.35
C GLU A 118 -13.99 16.37 7.24
N TRP A 119 -14.13 15.35 6.38
CA TRP A 119 -13.11 15.03 5.38
C TRP A 119 -13.24 15.97 4.19
N PRO A 120 -12.27 16.88 3.96
CA PRO A 120 -12.33 17.78 2.81
C PRO A 120 -12.13 17.02 1.49
N GLY A 121 -12.68 17.58 0.41
CA GLY A 121 -12.49 17.07 -0.96
C GLY A 121 -13.45 15.96 -1.37
N SER A 122 -13.26 15.47 -2.60
CA SER A 122 -14.07 14.41 -3.20
C SER A 122 -13.52 13.04 -2.85
N ALA A 123 -14.41 12.05 -2.79
CA ALA A 123 -14.01 10.65 -2.71
C ALA A 123 -13.44 10.18 -4.07
N TYR A 124 -12.43 9.32 -4.00
CA TYR A 124 -11.85 8.62 -5.13
C TYR A 124 -12.39 7.19 -5.19
N SER A 125 -12.49 6.62 -6.39
CA SER A 125 -12.82 5.20 -6.57
C SER A 125 -11.60 4.31 -6.32
N CYS A 126 -11.82 3.13 -5.74
CA CYS A 126 -10.85 2.04 -5.62
C CYS A 126 -11.46 0.71 -6.10
N GLU A 127 -12.27 0.74 -7.17
CA GLU A 127 -13.05 -0.42 -7.63
C GLU A 127 -12.38 -1.25 -8.74
N ASN A 128 -11.14 -0.93 -9.14
CA ASN A 128 -10.50 -1.69 -10.21
C ASN A 128 -10.06 -3.07 -9.70
N VAL A 129 -10.58 -4.14 -10.29
CA VAL A 129 -10.23 -5.51 -9.87
C VAL A 129 -8.83 -5.86 -10.35
N VAL A 130 -7.94 -6.16 -9.41
CA VAL A 130 -6.51 -6.46 -9.68
C VAL A 130 -6.12 -7.88 -9.29
N PHE A 131 -7.00 -8.62 -8.59
CA PHE A 131 -6.86 -10.03 -8.30
C PHE A 131 -8.25 -10.68 -8.23
N GLY A 132 -8.37 -11.95 -8.61
CA GLY A 132 -9.61 -12.71 -8.38
C GLY A 132 -10.84 -12.23 -9.15
N ALA A 133 -10.68 -11.72 -10.38
CA ALA A 133 -11.80 -11.13 -11.14
C ALA A 133 -13.01 -12.05 -11.38
N LYS A 134 -12.85 -13.37 -11.24
CA LYS A 134 -13.95 -14.35 -11.32
C LYS A 134 -14.67 -14.56 -10.00
N GLU A 135 -14.02 -14.26 -8.89
CA GLU A 135 -14.59 -14.36 -7.55
C GLU A 135 -15.47 -13.15 -7.27
N ARG A 136 -15.09 -11.97 -7.77
CA ARG A 136 -15.88 -10.76 -7.60
C ARG A 136 -17.18 -10.76 -8.43
N LYS A 137 -18.33 -10.79 -7.76
CA LYS A 137 -19.66 -10.85 -8.39
C LYS A 137 -20.17 -9.48 -8.84
N ASN A 138 -20.10 -8.48 -7.97
CA ASN A 138 -20.60 -7.13 -8.21
C ASN A 138 -19.95 -6.14 -7.21
N ARG A 139 -20.55 -4.97 -7.01
CA ARG A 139 -20.03 -3.95 -6.11
C ARG A 139 -20.36 -4.22 -4.65
N GLU A 140 -21.48 -4.87 -4.39
CA GLU A 140 -21.93 -5.25 -3.04
C GLU A 140 -21.06 -6.37 -2.47
N ASP A 141 -20.56 -7.24 -3.34
CA ASP A 141 -19.59 -8.30 -3.05
C ASP A 141 -18.19 -7.74 -2.78
N LEU A 142 -17.66 -6.86 -3.63
CA LEU A 142 -16.49 -6.05 -3.26
C LEU A 142 -16.51 -4.69 -3.95
N GLY A 143 -16.60 -3.63 -3.15
CA GLY A 143 -16.66 -2.25 -3.62
C GLY A 143 -15.85 -1.34 -2.71
N CYS A 144 -15.24 -0.29 -3.28
CA CYS A 144 -14.39 0.60 -2.50
C CYS A 144 -14.41 2.03 -3.05
N SER A 145 -14.53 2.98 -2.12
CA SER A 145 -14.14 4.37 -2.35
C SER A 145 -13.30 4.86 -1.18
N PHE A 146 -12.46 5.86 -1.40
CA PHE A 146 -11.60 6.38 -0.35
C PHE A 146 -11.47 7.90 -0.37
N ARG A 147 -11.11 8.48 0.77
CA ARG A 147 -10.61 9.85 0.91
C ARG A 147 -9.24 9.82 1.53
N VAL A 148 -8.45 10.85 1.25
CA VAL A 148 -7.09 10.98 1.76
C VAL A 148 -6.85 12.42 2.18
N GLY A 149 -6.19 12.60 3.31
CA GLY A 149 -5.80 13.89 3.82
C GLY A 149 -4.57 13.78 4.70
N TRP A 150 -4.06 14.89 5.20
CA TRP A 150 -2.82 14.88 5.98
C TRP A 150 -2.75 16.03 6.97
N ASP A 151 -1.96 15.85 8.02
CA ASP A 151 -1.46 16.95 8.83
C ASP A 151 0.06 16.80 9.07
N GLY A 152 0.62 17.59 9.97
CA GLY A 152 2.05 17.53 10.29
C GLY A 152 2.53 16.20 10.92
N ASN A 153 1.61 15.35 11.38
CA ASN A 153 1.90 14.11 12.11
C ASN A 153 1.49 12.85 11.35
N TYR A 154 0.36 12.87 10.64
CA TYR A 154 -0.21 11.69 10.00
C TYR A 154 -0.62 11.93 8.54
N LEU A 155 -0.51 10.86 7.75
CA LEU A 155 -1.31 10.63 6.56
C LEU A 155 -2.61 9.95 7.01
N TYR A 156 -3.75 10.51 6.62
CA TYR A 156 -5.07 9.97 6.90
C TYR A 156 -5.66 9.33 5.64
N VAL A 157 -6.12 8.10 5.75
CA VAL A 157 -6.86 7.41 4.67
C VAL A 157 -8.17 6.88 5.23
N ALA A 158 -9.27 7.29 4.63
CA ALA A 158 -10.61 6.79 4.94
C ALA A 158 -11.12 5.93 3.80
N TYR A 159 -11.64 4.76 4.11
CA TYR A 159 -12.26 3.83 3.17
C TYR A 159 -13.75 3.72 3.47
N LYS A 160 -14.52 3.57 2.40
CA LYS A 160 -15.90 3.11 2.43
C LYS A 160 -15.98 1.88 1.54
N ILE A 161 -16.22 0.74 2.17
CA ILE A 161 -16.09 -0.59 1.57
C ILE A 161 -17.46 -1.26 1.60
N TYR A 162 -17.83 -1.85 0.47
CA TYR A 162 -18.95 -2.78 0.37
C TYR A 162 -18.38 -4.18 0.32
N ASP A 163 -18.94 -5.06 1.13
CA ASP A 163 -18.57 -6.47 1.22
C ASP A 163 -19.78 -7.24 1.79
N ASP A 164 -20.19 -8.32 1.11
CA ASP A 164 -21.37 -9.11 1.47
C ASP A 164 -21.08 -10.18 2.54
N VAL A 165 -19.84 -10.60 2.72
CA VAL A 165 -19.43 -11.62 3.70
C VAL A 165 -18.08 -11.28 4.34
N TYR A 166 -18.13 -10.72 5.54
CA TYR A 166 -16.91 -10.44 6.30
C TYR A 166 -16.26 -11.70 6.91
N VAL A 167 -15.03 -11.99 6.52
CA VAL A 167 -14.12 -12.99 7.06
C VAL A 167 -12.69 -12.44 7.23
N GLN A 168 -12.35 -12.13 8.48
CA GLN A 168 -10.97 -11.81 8.85
C GLN A 168 -10.47 -12.66 10.02
N ASN A 169 -10.00 -13.85 9.70
CA ASN A 169 -9.36 -14.77 10.65
C ASN A 169 -7.82 -14.66 10.66
N ALA A 170 -7.23 -14.10 9.61
CA ALA A 170 -5.79 -14.00 9.42
C ALA A 170 -5.16 -12.87 10.26
N SER A 171 -3.83 -12.85 10.35
CA SER A 171 -3.07 -11.81 11.06
C SER A 171 -1.60 -11.79 10.62
N GLY A 172 -0.89 -10.75 11.03
CA GLY A 172 0.53 -10.57 10.79
C GLY A 172 0.85 -10.62 9.30
N ALA A 173 1.88 -11.39 8.94
CA ALA A 173 2.31 -11.51 7.55
C ALA A 173 1.24 -12.11 6.61
N ASP A 174 0.26 -12.84 7.15
CA ASP A 174 -0.82 -13.50 6.39
C ASP A 174 -2.11 -12.66 6.34
N LEU A 175 -2.14 -11.48 6.95
CA LEU A 175 -3.33 -10.63 7.10
C LEU A 175 -4.12 -10.39 5.79
N TYR A 176 -3.41 -10.35 4.65
CA TYR A 176 -3.99 -10.19 3.31
C TYR A 176 -4.92 -11.34 2.88
N LYS A 177 -4.93 -12.46 3.60
CA LYS A 177 -5.78 -13.64 3.36
C LYS A 177 -7.17 -13.55 4.01
N GLY A 178 -7.55 -12.39 4.51
CA GLY A 178 -8.91 -12.06 4.93
C GLY A 178 -9.23 -10.63 4.56
N ASP A 179 -10.38 -10.13 5.01
CA ASP A 179 -10.80 -8.77 4.66
C ASP A 179 -9.90 -7.73 5.30
N SER A 180 -9.22 -7.00 4.44
CA SER A 180 -8.14 -6.10 4.81
C SER A 180 -7.99 -5.00 3.79
N VAL A 181 -7.45 -3.87 4.23
CA VAL A 181 -7.02 -2.80 3.33
C VAL A 181 -5.51 -2.74 3.26
N GLU A 182 -5.00 -2.30 2.11
CA GLU A 182 -3.59 -2.05 1.87
C GLU A 182 -3.35 -0.61 1.44
N ILE A 183 -2.23 -0.05 1.89
CA ILE A 183 -1.65 1.21 1.41
C ILE A 183 -0.29 0.88 0.81
N LEU A 184 -0.13 1.19 -0.48
CA LEU A 184 1.17 1.24 -1.14
C LEU A 184 1.65 2.69 -1.17
N PHE A 185 2.90 2.90 -0.79
CA PHE A 185 3.48 4.22 -0.66
C PHE A 185 4.94 4.21 -1.09
N ASP A 186 5.27 4.98 -2.12
CA ASP A 186 6.63 5.23 -2.61
C ASP A 186 7.05 6.61 -2.08
N ALA A 187 8.05 6.61 -1.19
CA ALA A 187 8.49 7.77 -0.44
C ALA A 187 9.53 8.64 -1.17
N ASP A 188 10.20 8.13 -2.21
CA ASP A 188 11.15 8.88 -3.04
C ASP A 188 10.79 8.82 -4.55
N LEU A 189 9.53 9.11 -4.85
CA LEU A 189 8.93 9.07 -6.19
C LEU A 189 9.80 9.64 -7.32
N TYR A 190 10.55 10.72 -7.07
CA TYR A 190 11.41 11.36 -8.07
C TYR A 190 12.84 10.85 -8.07
N GLY A 191 13.32 10.29 -6.96
CA GLY A 191 14.64 9.67 -6.86
C GLY A 191 14.76 8.43 -7.74
N ASP A 192 13.67 7.67 -7.89
CA ASP A 192 13.64 6.44 -8.69
C ASP A 192 12.41 6.29 -9.58
N TRP A 193 11.85 7.41 -10.06
CA TRP A 193 10.63 7.47 -10.91
C TRP A 193 10.46 6.34 -11.94
N GLY A 194 11.52 5.95 -12.66
CA GLY A 194 11.46 4.91 -13.70
C GLY A 194 11.65 3.46 -13.20
N SER A 195 11.88 3.25 -11.91
CA SER A 195 12.19 1.94 -11.32
C SER A 195 10.96 1.06 -11.29
N GLN A 196 11.05 -0.09 -11.97
CA GLN A 196 9.98 -1.10 -12.01
C GLN A 196 10.15 -2.20 -10.95
N VAL A 197 10.98 -1.95 -9.93
CA VAL A 197 11.28 -2.88 -8.85
C VAL A 197 11.20 -2.15 -7.52
N LEU A 198 10.74 -2.85 -6.49
CA LEU A 198 10.67 -2.31 -5.14
C LEU A 198 12.05 -1.95 -4.59
N SER A 199 12.14 -0.80 -3.93
CA SER A 199 13.32 -0.24 -3.28
C SER A 199 13.15 -0.19 -1.75
N GLY A 200 14.05 0.54 -1.06
CA GLY A 200 14.03 0.68 0.39
C GLY A 200 13.04 1.72 0.91
N ASP A 201 12.48 2.52 0.01
CA ASP A 201 11.52 3.59 0.25
C ASP A 201 10.12 3.29 -0.33
N ASP A 202 9.95 2.09 -0.87
CA ASP A 202 8.65 1.52 -1.21
C ASP A 202 8.05 0.73 -0.03
N TYR A 203 6.85 1.11 0.36
CA TYR A 203 6.14 0.56 1.50
C TYR A 203 4.86 -0.16 1.06
N GLN A 204 4.59 -1.30 1.69
CA GLN A 204 3.30 -1.99 1.66
C GLN A 204 2.85 -2.19 3.10
N LEU A 205 1.80 -1.49 3.48
CA LEU A 205 1.18 -1.55 4.80
C LEU A 205 -0.20 -2.19 4.69
N GLY A 206 -0.47 -3.21 5.49
CA GLY A 206 -1.77 -3.86 5.59
C GLY A 206 -2.45 -3.58 6.90
N ILE A 207 -3.76 -3.44 6.85
CA ILE A 207 -4.61 -3.14 7.99
C ILE A 207 -5.79 -4.11 7.97
N SER A 208 -5.95 -4.86 9.05
CA SER A 208 -7.13 -5.68 9.31
C SER A 208 -8.25 -4.78 9.83
N LEU A 209 -9.48 -5.05 9.36
CA LEU A 209 -10.67 -4.33 9.80
C LEU A 209 -11.15 -4.80 11.19
N GLY A 210 -10.57 -5.87 11.73
CA GLY A 210 -10.96 -6.49 12.98
C GLY A 210 -10.86 -8.00 12.92
N ARG A 211 -10.74 -8.66 14.08
CA ARG A 211 -10.78 -10.12 14.18
C ARG A 211 -11.45 -10.55 15.49
N PRO A 212 -12.39 -11.52 15.47
CA PRO A 212 -12.91 -12.22 14.28
C PRO A 212 -13.90 -11.41 13.45
N ASP A 213 -14.29 -10.23 13.95
CA ASP A 213 -15.30 -9.34 13.39
C ASP A 213 -14.78 -7.88 13.42
N PRO A 214 -15.49 -6.93 12.79
CA PRO A 214 -15.09 -5.52 12.74
C PRO A 214 -15.00 -4.82 14.10
N GLU A 215 -15.60 -5.35 15.16
CA GLU A 215 -15.50 -4.86 16.54
C GLU A 215 -14.25 -5.40 17.26
N GLY A 216 -13.70 -6.50 16.75
CA GLY A 216 -12.55 -7.19 17.30
C GLY A 216 -11.20 -6.48 17.15
N ALA A 217 -10.13 -7.21 17.46
CA ALA A 217 -8.77 -6.65 17.47
C ALA A 217 -8.33 -6.22 16.07
N LYS A 218 -7.84 -4.99 15.95
CA LYS A 218 -7.20 -4.49 14.73
C LYS A 218 -5.76 -4.97 14.70
N ASP A 219 -5.28 -5.29 13.51
CA ASP A 219 -3.91 -5.71 13.26
C ASP A 219 -3.35 -4.90 12.11
N VAL A 220 -2.09 -4.50 12.22
CA VAL A 220 -1.39 -3.71 11.20
C VAL A 220 -0.02 -4.33 10.97
N TYR A 221 0.28 -4.62 9.71
CA TYR A 221 1.52 -5.28 9.34
C TYR A 221 2.19 -4.55 8.18
N LEU A 222 3.48 -4.24 8.34
CA LEU A 222 4.32 -3.71 7.27
C LEU A 222 5.04 -4.88 6.58
N TRP A 223 4.81 -5.07 5.28
CA TRP A 223 5.49 -6.12 4.48
C TRP A 223 6.72 -5.61 3.77
N PHE A 224 6.64 -4.39 3.23
CA PHE A 224 7.73 -3.72 2.54
C PHE A 224 8.04 -2.36 3.17
N PRO A 225 9.33 -1.94 3.17
CA PRO A 225 10.49 -2.70 2.69
C PRO A 225 10.80 -3.90 3.61
N ARG A 226 11.33 -5.00 3.04
CA ARG A 226 11.55 -6.27 3.78
C ARG A 226 12.42 -6.10 5.03
N SER A 227 13.38 -5.18 4.99
CA SER A 227 14.26 -4.85 6.13
C SER A 227 13.52 -4.23 7.32
N LYS A 228 12.31 -3.71 7.11
CA LYS A 228 11.44 -3.12 8.13
C LYS A 228 10.18 -3.96 8.37
N ALA A 229 10.08 -5.18 7.85
CA ALA A 229 8.85 -5.95 7.95
C ALA A 229 8.48 -6.28 9.41
N GLY A 230 7.19 -6.23 9.75
CA GLY A 230 6.70 -6.55 11.09
C GLY A 230 5.39 -5.84 11.45
N ALA A 231 4.86 -6.19 12.63
CA ALA A 231 3.67 -5.58 13.21
C ALA A 231 3.89 -4.09 13.54
N ARG A 232 2.82 -3.30 13.52
CA ARG A 232 2.82 -1.85 13.77
C ARG A 232 1.75 -1.46 14.77
N ASP A 233 2.18 -0.90 15.89
CA ASP A 233 1.29 -0.41 16.96
C ASP A 233 1.11 1.11 16.93
N ASP A 234 1.86 1.81 16.08
CA ASP A 234 1.88 3.27 15.93
C ASP A 234 0.87 3.80 14.92
N VAL A 235 0.22 2.91 14.15
CA VAL A 235 -0.86 3.23 13.21
C VAL A 235 -2.19 3.15 13.94
N LYS A 236 -2.99 4.23 13.84
CA LYS A 236 -4.33 4.26 14.45
C LYS A 236 -5.36 3.80 13.44
N VAL A 237 -6.28 2.95 13.89
CA VAL A 237 -7.33 2.36 13.05
C VAL A 237 -8.66 2.46 13.79
N ALA A 238 -9.67 3.01 13.12
CA ALA A 238 -11.06 2.94 13.55
C ALA A 238 -11.91 2.29 12.46
N VAL A 239 -12.89 1.50 12.89
CA VAL A 239 -13.83 0.82 11.98
C VAL A 239 -15.24 1.00 12.51
N ALA A 240 -16.14 1.40 11.61
CA ALA A 240 -17.57 1.43 11.83
C ALA A 240 -18.24 0.56 10.76
N ALA A 241 -18.83 -0.56 11.18
CA ALA A 241 -19.52 -1.50 10.31
C ALA A 241 -21.03 -1.36 10.43
N GLN A 242 -21.73 -1.46 9.31
CA GLN A 242 -23.19 -1.51 9.28
C GLN A 242 -23.64 -2.21 8.00
N ASP A 243 -24.33 -3.36 8.12
CA ASP A 243 -25.05 -4.03 7.03
C ASP A 243 -24.25 -4.16 5.71
N GLY A 244 -23.07 -4.80 5.76
CA GLY A 244 -22.19 -4.99 4.60
C GLY A 244 -21.47 -3.72 4.12
N LEU A 245 -21.55 -2.63 4.89
CA LEU A 245 -20.81 -1.40 4.67
C LEU A 245 -19.80 -1.17 5.80
N TYR A 246 -18.52 -1.12 5.44
CA TYR A 246 -17.42 -0.89 6.38
C TYR A 246 -16.81 0.48 6.12
N ARG A 247 -16.75 1.31 7.16
CA ARG A 247 -16.05 2.59 7.13
C ARG A 247 -14.80 2.47 7.97
N VAL A 248 -13.66 2.59 7.33
CA VAL A 248 -12.35 2.39 7.96
C VAL A 248 -11.61 3.72 7.90
N GLU A 249 -11.05 4.16 9.01
CA GLU A 249 -10.23 5.37 9.05
C GLU A 249 -8.88 5.05 9.68
N VAL A 250 -7.83 5.34 8.93
CA VAL A 250 -6.45 5.00 9.27
C VAL A 250 -5.65 6.29 9.39
N ALA A 251 -4.91 6.44 10.48
CA ALA A 251 -3.91 7.49 10.64
C ALA A 251 -2.51 6.85 10.70
N VAL A 252 -1.75 7.01 9.62
CA VAL A 252 -0.39 6.48 9.47
C VAL A 252 0.60 7.58 9.83
N PRO A 253 1.45 7.42 10.86
CA PRO A 253 2.39 8.46 11.25
C PRO A 253 3.46 8.62 10.16
N TRP A 254 3.79 9.86 9.79
CA TRP A 254 4.80 10.13 8.75
C TRP A 254 6.19 9.55 9.09
N SER A 255 6.47 9.36 10.38
CA SER A 255 7.69 8.70 10.86
C SER A 255 7.82 7.25 10.39
N LEU A 256 6.71 6.55 10.09
CA LEU A 256 6.73 5.21 9.51
C LEU A 256 7.44 5.22 8.15
N PHE A 257 7.23 6.28 7.37
CA PHE A 257 7.87 6.48 6.05
C PHE A 257 9.19 7.26 6.14
N GLY A 258 9.55 7.79 7.31
CA GLY A 258 10.72 8.67 7.47
C GLY A 258 10.53 10.06 6.84
N ILE A 259 9.29 10.50 6.68
CA ILE A 259 8.94 11.74 5.98
C ILE A 259 8.66 12.87 6.95
N LYS A 260 9.07 14.09 6.58
CA LYS A 260 8.53 15.34 7.12
C LYS A 260 7.61 15.94 6.06
N PRO A 261 6.28 15.97 6.29
CA PRO A 261 5.33 16.36 5.26
C PRO A 261 5.34 17.88 5.04
N ALA A 262 5.11 18.28 3.79
CA ALA A 262 4.97 19.66 3.36
C ALA A 262 4.04 19.73 2.14
N SER A 263 3.31 20.85 2.04
CA SER A 263 2.45 21.11 0.88
C SER A 263 3.27 21.11 -0.42
N GLY A 264 2.73 20.50 -1.46
CA GLY A 264 3.35 20.35 -2.77
C GLY A 264 4.21 19.10 -2.94
N GLN A 265 4.53 18.37 -1.87
CA GLN A 265 5.21 17.08 -1.99
C GLN A 265 4.33 16.04 -2.69
N GLN A 266 4.96 15.17 -3.47
CA GLN A 266 4.31 14.12 -4.25
C GLN A 266 4.97 12.77 -3.95
N TYR A 267 4.15 11.74 -3.88
CA TYR A 267 4.53 10.37 -3.49
C TYR A 267 3.84 9.37 -4.41
N GLY A 268 4.46 8.22 -4.67
CA GLY A 268 3.75 7.14 -5.34
C GLY A 268 2.74 6.53 -4.37
N PHE A 269 1.54 6.22 -4.84
CA PHE A 269 0.44 5.86 -3.95
C PHE A 269 -0.61 4.98 -4.61
N ALA A 270 -1.01 3.91 -3.92
CA ALA A 270 -2.20 3.16 -4.25
C ALA A 270 -2.85 2.63 -2.97
N VAL A 271 -4.17 2.44 -3.02
CA VAL A 271 -4.90 1.73 -1.97
C VAL A 271 -5.57 0.51 -2.56
N SER A 272 -5.73 -0.54 -1.76
CA SER A 272 -6.41 -1.76 -2.18
C SER A 272 -7.24 -2.35 -1.05
N VAL A 273 -8.22 -3.18 -1.42
CA VAL A 273 -9.06 -3.94 -0.48
C VAL A 273 -9.03 -5.39 -0.90
N SER A 274 -8.60 -6.27 0.01
CA SER A 274 -8.63 -7.72 -0.13
C SER A 274 -9.93 -8.27 0.43
N ASP A 275 -10.37 -9.37 -0.14
CA ASP A 275 -11.69 -9.96 0.12
C ASP A 275 -11.60 -11.47 0.36
N ASN A 276 -12.42 -11.96 1.29
CA ASN A 276 -12.62 -13.36 1.63
C ASN A 276 -14.05 -13.63 2.11
N ASP A 277 -14.80 -14.42 1.32
CA ASP A 277 -16.15 -14.91 1.61
C ASP A 277 -16.16 -16.29 2.31
N LYS A 278 -15.02 -16.84 2.72
CA LYS A 278 -14.93 -18.21 3.26
C LYS A 278 -14.62 -18.23 4.77
N PRO A 279 -15.65 -18.27 5.65
CA PRO A 279 -15.49 -18.21 7.10
C PRO A 279 -14.51 -19.20 7.73
N GLY A 280 -14.25 -20.34 7.08
CA GLY A 280 -13.35 -21.39 7.55
C GLY A 280 -11.95 -21.38 6.93
N GLU A 281 -11.65 -20.46 6.02
CA GLU A 281 -10.39 -20.42 5.28
C GLU A 281 -9.70 -19.06 5.41
N ASN A 282 -8.37 -19.07 5.45
CA ASN A 282 -7.55 -17.88 5.25
C ASN A 282 -7.11 -17.89 3.78
N VAL A 283 -7.87 -17.22 2.92
CA VAL A 283 -7.60 -17.10 1.49
C VAL A 283 -8.01 -15.72 1.00
N GLN A 284 -7.16 -15.10 0.19
CA GLN A 284 -7.56 -13.94 -0.59
C GLN A 284 -8.31 -14.44 -1.82
N GLN A 285 -9.60 -14.10 -1.95
CA GLN A 285 -10.40 -14.47 -3.12
C GLN A 285 -10.30 -13.43 -4.20
N SER A 286 -10.53 -12.16 -3.84
CA SER A 286 -10.47 -11.05 -4.79
C SER A 286 -9.77 -9.84 -4.19
N MET A 287 -9.45 -8.86 -5.05
CA MET A 287 -8.90 -7.60 -4.62
C MET A 287 -9.26 -6.47 -5.59
N VAL A 288 -9.70 -5.34 -5.04
CA VAL A 288 -9.90 -4.09 -5.78
C VAL A 288 -8.86 -3.03 -5.40
N SER A 289 -8.59 -2.09 -6.30
CA SER A 289 -7.51 -1.09 -6.17
C SER A 289 -7.87 0.25 -6.79
N SER A 290 -7.30 1.33 -6.24
CA SER A 290 -7.32 2.66 -6.87
C SER A 290 -6.52 2.72 -8.17
N ALA A 291 -5.46 1.91 -8.29
CA ALA A 291 -4.64 1.80 -9.48
C ALA A 291 -5.13 0.63 -10.37
N PRO A 292 -5.56 0.87 -11.62
CA PRO A 292 -6.19 -0.15 -12.48
C PRO A 292 -5.26 -1.25 -12.97
N PHE A 293 -3.96 -0.96 -13.09
CA PHE A 293 -2.95 -1.92 -13.55
C PHE A 293 -1.94 -2.24 -12.45
N ARG A 294 -2.38 -2.14 -11.18
CA ARG A 294 -1.52 -2.31 -10.01
C ARG A 294 -0.70 -3.60 -10.12
N ARG A 295 0.61 -3.44 -10.00
CA ARG A 295 1.56 -4.52 -9.74
C ARG A 295 2.28 -4.16 -8.46
N LEU A 296 2.14 -5.00 -7.43
CA LEU A 296 2.78 -4.76 -6.13
C LEU A 296 4.30 -4.57 -6.28
N THR A 297 4.95 -5.33 -7.16
CA THR A 297 6.41 -5.28 -7.30
C THR A 297 6.93 -4.20 -8.24
N ASP A 298 6.05 -3.41 -8.86
CA ASP A 298 6.39 -2.37 -9.84
C ASP A 298 5.71 -1.05 -9.43
N PRO A 299 6.42 -0.18 -8.68
CA PRO A 299 5.91 1.13 -8.23
C PRO A 299 5.47 2.04 -9.37
N THR A 300 5.96 1.82 -10.60
CA THR A 300 5.55 2.65 -11.74
C THR A 300 4.08 2.51 -12.12
N THR A 301 3.42 1.45 -11.62
CA THR A 301 1.99 1.20 -11.79
C THR A 301 1.11 1.90 -10.76
N TRP A 302 1.69 2.46 -9.69
CA TRP A 302 0.95 3.14 -8.63
C TRP A 302 0.59 4.56 -9.06
N GLY A 303 -0.34 5.22 -8.36
CA GLY A 303 -0.72 6.59 -8.65
C GLY A 303 0.22 7.62 -8.03
N ILE A 304 -0.15 8.90 -8.12
CA ILE A 304 0.56 10.00 -7.47
C ILE A 304 -0.35 10.61 -6.40
N LEU A 305 0.10 10.63 -5.15
CA LEU A 305 -0.51 11.40 -4.08
C LEU A 305 0.19 12.75 -3.95
N THR A 306 -0.56 13.84 -4.01
CA THR A 306 -0.04 15.21 -3.81
C THR A 306 -0.57 15.78 -2.50
N LEU A 307 0.33 16.28 -1.64
CA LEU A 307 -0.05 16.99 -0.44
C LEU A 307 -0.47 18.42 -0.78
N THR A 308 -1.69 18.80 -0.43
CA THR A 308 -2.28 20.11 -0.75
C THR A 308 -2.75 20.82 0.52
N ARG A 309 -2.68 22.15 0.52
CA ARG A 309 -3.13 23.02 1.60
C ARG A 309 -4.22 23.95 1.11
#